data_AF-A0A6B3IAH7-F1
#
_entry.id   AF-A0A6B3IAH7-F1
#
_cell.length_a   1.000
_cell.length_b   1.000
_cell.length_c   1.000
_cell.angle_alpha   90.00
_cell.angle_beta   90.00
_cell.angle_gamma   90.00
#
_symmetry.space_group_name_H-M   'P 1'
#
loop_
_entity.id
_entity.type
_entity.pdbx_description
1 polymer ?
#
loop_
_entity_poly.entity_id
_entity_poly.type
_entity_poly.pdbx_seq_one_letter_code
_entity_poly.pdbx_strand_id
1 'polypeptide(L)'
;SDGTIDSAVKLADGIKGNRYDAVVGLGGGKIIDVAKYAAARVGLPLVAVATNLSHDGLCSPVATLDNDNGRGSYGVPTPIAVVIDLDVIREAPARYVRSG
;
A
#
# COMPACT_ATOMS: atom_id res chain seq x y z
N SER A 1 3.85 -2.08 9.20
CA SER A 1 2.56 -2.76 8.99
C SER A 1 2.85 -4.20 8.62
N ASP A 2 2.13 -5.16 9.19
CA ASP A 2 2.29 -6.62 8.97
C ASP A 2 1.72 -7.10 7.62
N GLY A 3 0.90 -6.27 6.97
CA GLY A 3 0.26 -6.60 5.69
C GLY A 3 -1.06 -7.34 5.83
N THR A 4 -1.71 -7.27 6.99
CA THR A 4 -2.97 -7.98 7.27
C THR A 4 -4.20 -7.13 6.96
N ILE A 5 -5.33 -7.80 6.75
CA ILE A 5 -6.63 -7.14 6.63
C ILE A 5 -6.99 -6.36 7.89
N ASP A 6 -6.67 -6.89 9.07
CA ASP A 6 -6.94 -6.25 10.36
C ASP A 6 -6.18 -4.93 10.53
N SER A 7 -4.92 -4.89 10.11
CA SER A 7 -4.14 -3.64 10.09
C SER A 7 -4.77 -2.59 9.16
N ALA A 8 -5.30 -3.00 8.01
CA ALA A 8 -5.98 -2.09 7.09
C ALA A 8 -7.32 -1.61 7.65
N VAL A 9 -8.07 -2.47 8.34
CA VAL A 9 -9.30 -2.11 9.08
C VAL A 9 -8.98 -1.08 10.15
N LYS A 10 -7.97 -1.36 10.99
CA LYS A 10 -7.56 -0.47 12.07
C LYS A 10 -7.11 0.90 11.56
N LEU A 11 -6.39 0.94 10.44
CA LEU A 11 -6.00 2.19 9.80
C LEU A 11 -7.23 2.97 9.30
N ALA A 12 -8.15 2.31 8.60
CA ALA A 12 -9.39 2.93 8.14
C ALA A 12 -10.22 3.52 9.30
N ASP A 13 -10.30 2.79 10.42
CA ASP A 13 -11.03 3.25 11.60
C ASP A 13 -10.36 4.45 12.29
N GLY A 14 -9.02 4.53 12.27
CA GLY A 14 -8.30 5.71 12.74
C GLY A 14 -8.45 6.94 11.84
N ILE A 15 -8.73 6.74 10.55
CA ILE A 15 -9.03 7.82 9.60
C ILE A 15 -10.46 8.35 9.82
N LYS A 16 -11.42 7.45 10.12
CA LYS A 16 -12.80 7.82 10.41
C LYS A 16 -12.88 8.75 11.61
N GLY A 17 -13.73 9.79 11.50
CA GLY A 17 -13.94 10.78 12.55
C GLY A 17 -13.05 12.02 12.44
N ASN A 18 -12.06 11.99 11.54
CA ASN A 18 -11.26 13.15 11.16
C ASN A 18 -11.58 13.57 9.72
N ARG A 19 -11.17 14.78 9.33
CA ARG A 19 -11.25 15.25 7.94
C ARG A 19 -9.87 15.14 7.29
N TYR A 20 -9.79 14.28 6.28
CA TYR A 20 -8.63 14.10 5.42
C TYR A 20 -9.09 14.13 3.97
N ASP A 21 -8.24 14.63 3.08
CA ASP A 21 -8.53 14.71 1.64
C ASP A 21 -7.88 13.58 0.84
N ALA A 22 -6.85 12.92 1.39
CA ALA A 22 -6.13 11.83 0.76
C ALA A 22 -5.39 10.97 1.79
N VAL A 23 -5.03 9.75 1.37
CA VAL A 23 -4.11 8.86 2.09
C VAL A 23 -2.77 8.85 1.34
N VAL A 24 -1.66 8.89 2.07
CA VAL A 24 -0.31 8.67 1.51
C VAL A 24 0.27 7.42 2.13
N GLY A 25 0.48 6.38 1.32
CA GLY A 25 1.19 5.18 1.74
C GLY A 25 2.67 5.32 1.42
N LEU A 26 3.55 5.26 2.42
CA LEU A 26 5.01 5.31 2.23
C LEU A 26 5.64 4.00 2.71
N GLY A 27 6.31 3.28 1.81
CA GLY A 27 7.06 2.08 2.16
C GLY A 27 7.11 1.04 1.06
N GLY A 28 7.27 -0.24 1.45
CA GLY A 28 7.22 -1.37 0.52
C GLY A 28 5.80 -1.91 0.29
N GLY A 29 5.70 -2.94 -0.56
CA GLY A 29 4.41 -3.51 -1.03
C GLY A 29 3.37 -3.75 0.07
N LYS A 30 3.76 -4.38 1.20
CA LYS A 30 2.83 -4.63 2.33
C LYS A 30 2.21 -3.35 2.92
N ILE A 31 2.99 -2.28 3.04
CA ILE A 31 2.47 -1.01 3.58
C ILE A 31 1.52 -0.38 2.56
N ILE A 32 1.89 -0.42 1.29
CA ILE A 32 1.07 0.13 0.20
C ILE A 32 -0.25 -0.63 0.08
N ASP A 33 -0.25 -1.96 0.18
CA ASP A 33 -1.49 -2.76 0.12
C ASP A 33 -2.43 -2.46 1.30
N VAL A 34 -1.88 -2.26 2.50
CA VAL A 34 -2.66 -1.85 3.66
C VAL A 34 -3.26 -0.46 3.44
N ALA A 35 -2.47 0.50 2.93
CA ALA A 35 -2.93 1.85 2.65
C ALA A 35 -4.00 1.88 1.54
N LYS A 36 -3.85 1.09 0.49
CA LYS A 36 -4.84 0.91 -0.58
C LYS A 36 -6.19 0.47 -0.05
N TYR A 37 -6.19 -0.61 0.73
CA TYR A 37 -7.43 -1.15 1.26
C TYR A 37 -8.08 -0.18 2.25
N ALA A 38 -7.29 0.46 3.11
CA ALA A 38 -7.80 1.46 4.04
C ALA A 38 -8.41 2.67 3.31
N ALA A 39 -7.71 3.23 2.32
CA ALA A 39 -8.16 4.36 1.51
C ALA A 39 -9.45 4.04 0.75
N ALA A 40 -9.52 2.85 0.14
CA ALA A 40 -10.71 2.34 -0.53
C ALA A 40 -11.92 2.29 0.41
N ARG A 41 -11.70 1.82 1.66
CA ARG A 41 -12.78 1.66 2.64
C ARG A 41 -13.32 2.98 3.19
N VAL A 42 -12.49 4.02 3.25
CA VAL A 42 -12.90 5.36 3.72
C VAL A 42 -13.29 6.31 2.58
N GLY A 43 -13.14 5.88 1.32
CA GLY A 43 -13.51 6.68 0.15
C GLY A 43 -12.55 7.83 -0.15
N LEU A 44 -11.27 7.70 0.24
CA LEU A 44 -10.25 8.72 -0.02
C LEU A 44 -9.31 8.30 -1.15
N PRO A 45 -8.83 9.24 -1.98
CA PRO A 45 -7.79 8.96 -2.95
C PRO A 45 -6.47 8.58 -2.26
N LEU A 46 -5.70 7.71 -2.91
CA LEU A 46 -4.40 7.25 -2.42
C LEU A 46 -3.26 7.75 -3.30
N VAL A 47 -2.19 8.25 -2.66
CA VAL A 47 -0.85 8.40 -3.26
C VAL A 47 0.05 7.31 -2.68
N ALA A 48 0.69 6.52 -3.54
CA ALA A 48 1.66 5.51 -3.12
C ALA A 48 3.08 6.02 -3.31
N VAL A 49 3.91 5.93 -2.27
CA VAL A 49 5.34 6.30 -2.30
C VAL A 49 6.15 5.05 -1.99
N ALA A 50 6.77 4.49 -3.02
CA ALA A 50 7.48 3.23 -2.93
C ALA A 50 8.95 3.46 -2.51
N THR A 51 9.36 2.80 -1.43
CA THR A 51 10.77 2.81 -0.96
C THR A 51 11.53 1.54 -1.37
N ASN A 52 10.85 0.59 -2.03
CA ASN A 52 11.45 -0.57 -2.69
C ASN A 52 10.59 -1.00 -3.89
N LEU A 53 11.20 -1.71 -4.84
CA LEU A 53 10.54 -2.21 -6.06
C LEU A 53 10.25 -3.71 -6.03
N SER A 54 10.31 -4.36 -4.87
CA SER A 54 10.06 -5.81 -4.75
C SER A 54 8.58 -6.19 -4.87
N HIS A 55 7.72 -5.26 -5.28
CA HIS A 55 6.28 -5.46 -5.44
C HIS A 55 5.79 -4.61 -6.62
N ASP A 56 5.38 -5.26 -7.70
CA ASP A 56 4.81 -4.67 -8.91
C ASP A 56 3.37 -4.17 -8.71
N GLY A 57 2.72 -4.61 -7.64
CA GLY A 57 1.37 -4.21 -7.28
C GLY A 57 1.22 -2.73 -6.90
N LEU A 58 2.24 -1.87 -6.91
CA LEU A 58 2.11 -0.46 -6.48
C LEU A 58 1.02 0.31 -7.23
N CYS A 59 0.90 0.10 -8.55
CA CYS A 59 -0.08 0.77 -9.41
C CYS A 59 -1.32 -0.08 -9.70
N SER A 60 -1.45 -1.27 -9.11
CA SER A 60 -2.55 -2.18 -9.43
C SER A 60 -3.87 -1.78 -8.72
N PRO A 61 -5.04 -2.10 -9.30
CA PRO A 61 -6.33 -1.98 -8.61
C PRO A 61 -6.57 -3.14 -7.62
N VAL A 62 -5.49 -3.71 -7.07
CA VAL A 62 -5.53 -4.84 -6.15
C VAL A 62 -4.67 -4.52 -4.93
N ALA A 63 -5.19 -4.81 -3.75
CA ALA A 63 -4.42 -4.88 -2.51
C ALA A 63 -4.26 -6.35 -2.12
N THR A 64 -3.04 -6.79 -1.86
CA THR A 64 -2.78 -8.16 -1.40
C THR A 64 -2.51 -8.17 0.10
N LEU A 65 -3.44 -8.76 0.87
CA LEU A 65 -3.40 -8.74 2.35
C LEU A 65 -3.56 -10.14 2.94
N ASP A 66 -2.85 -10.38 4.03
CA ASP A 66 -2.93 -11.61 4.81
C ASP A 66 -4.22 -11.60 5.66
N ASN A 67 -4.91 -12.74 5.72
CA ASN A 67 -6.08 -13.01 6.56
C ASN A 67 -5.98 -14.43 7.16
N ASP A 68 -6.98 -14.84 7.94
CA ASP A 68 -6.99 -16.16 8.60
C ASP A 68 -6.94 -17.35 7.62
N ASN A 69 -7.34 -17.14 6.37
CA ASN A 69 -7.32 -18.14 5.29
C ASN A 69 -6.07 -18.04 4.39
N GLY A 70 -5.09 -17.21 4.76
CA GLY A 70 -3.87 -16.98 3.99
C GLY A 70 -3.87 -15.64 3.25
N ARG A 71 -3.16 -15.58 2.12
CA ARG A 71 -2.96 -14.32 1.39
C ARG A 71 -4.08 -14.08 0.37
N GLY A 72 -4.89 -13.06 0.62
CA GLY A 72 -6.04 -12.67 -0.21
C GLY A 72 -5.76 -11.48 -1.13
N SER A 73 -6.48 -11.40 -2.24
CA SER A 73 -6.44 -10.28 -3.20
C SER A 73 -7.77 -9.55 -3.19
N TYR A 74 -7.72 -8.23 -2.93
CA TYR A 74 -8.91 -7.39 -2.76
C TYR A 74 -8.92 -6.29 -3.80
N GLY A 75 -10.03 -6.15 -4.52
CA GLY A 75 -10.23 -5.06 -5.48
C GLY A 75 -10.30 -3.71 -4.76
N VAL A 76 -9.52 -2.74 -5.24
CA VAL A 76 -9.42 -1.39 -4.67
C VAL A 76 -9.31 -0.36 -5.80
N PRO A 77 -9.69 0.91 -5.57
CA PRO A 77 -9.38 1.98 -6.52
C PRO A 77 -7.87 2.09 -6.74
N THR A 78 -7.49 2.34 -7.99
CA THR A 78 -6.10 2.59 -8.36
C THR A 78 -5.58 3.86 -7.67
N PRO A 79 -4.34 3.87 -7.15
CA PRO A 79 -3.74 5.10 -6.65
C PRO A 79 -3.76 6.22 -7.70
N ILE A 80 -4.02 7.46 -7.26
CA ILE A 80 -4.07 8.63 -8.16
C ILE A 80 -2.67 9.11 -8.58
N ALA A 81 -1.64 8.72 -7.81
CA ALA A 81 -0.25 8.96 -8.12
C ALA A 81 0.62 7.89 -7.46
N VAL A 82 1.73 7.57 -8.12
CA VAL A 82 2.79 6.72 -7.58
C VAL A 82 4.11 7.45 -7.69
N VAL A 83 4.79 7.59 -6.55
CA VAL A 83 6.11 8.21 -6.44
C VAL A 83 7.11 7.10 -6.16
N ILE A 84 8.15 7.05 -6.97
CA ILE A 84 9.21 6.06 -6.89
C ILE A 84 10.51 6.81 -6.65
N ASP A 85 11.10 6.65 -5.46
CA ASP A 85 12.37 7.28 -5.14
C ASP A 85 13.52 6.43 -5.70
N LEU A 86 14.05 6.86 -6.84
CA LEU A 86 15.10 6.14 -7.57
C LEU A 86 16.44 6.16 -6.83
N ASP A 87 16.69 7.15 -5.98
CA ASP A 87 17.93 7.25 -5.20
C ASP A 87 17.89 6.23 -4.05
N VAL A 88 16.75 6.14 -3.35
CA VAL A 88 16.51 5.09 -2.35
C VAL A 88 16.58 3.68 -2.95
N ILE A 89 16.08 3.49 -4.17
CA ILE A 89 16.14 2.19 -4.87
C ILE A 89 17.57 1.84 -5.29
N ARG A 90 18.36 2.84 -5.71
CA ARG A 90 19.77 2.64 -6.09
C ARG A 90 20.65 2.24 -4.91
N GLU A 91 20.37 2.77 -3.73
CA GLU A 91 21.08 2.42 -2.50
C GLU A 91 20.57 1.11 -1.87
N ALA A 92 19.39 0.63 -2.27
CA ALA A 92 18.84 -0.61 -1.76
C ALA A 92 19.68 -1.84 -2.21
N PRO A 93 19.96 -2.81 -1.30
CA PRO A 93 20.69 -4.02 -1.65
C PRO A 93 20.06 -4.73 -2.87
N ALA A 94 20.90 -5.20 -3.80
CA ALA A 94 20.48 -5.74 -5.11
C ALA A 94 19.36 -6.80 -5.06
N ARG A 95 19.18 -7.50 -3.93
CA ARG A 95 18.08 -8.45 -3.69
C ARG A 95 16.68 -7.84 -3.82
N TYR A 96 16.52 -6.55 -3.53
CA TYR A 96 15.24 -5.83 -3.64
C TYR A 96 14.99 -5.22 -5.03
N VAL A 97 16.01 -5.20 -5.89
CA VAL A 97 15.93 -4.73 -7.28
C VAL A 97 15.61 -5.89 -8.24
N ARG A 98 15.91 -7.14 -7.86
CA ARG A 98 15.76 -8.34 -8.71
C ARG A 98 14.49 -9.16 -8.49
N SER A 99 13.49 -8.61 -7.80
CA SER A 99 12.27 -9.36 -7.43
C SER A 99 10.98 -8.78 -8.03
N GLY A 100 11.10 -7.85 -8.98
CA GLY A 100 9.98 -7.41 -9.82
C GLY A 100 9.58 -8.46 -10.85
#